data_AF-A0AAV5KLY3-F1
#
_entry.id   AF-A0AAV5KLY3-F1
#
_cell.length_a   1.000
_cell.length_b   1.000
_cell.length_c   1.000
_cell.angle_alpha   90.00
_cell.angle_beta   90.00
_cell.angle_gamma   90.00
#
_symmetry.space_group_name_H-M   'P 1'
#
loop_
_entity.id
_entity.type
_entity.pdbx_description
1 polymer ?
#
loop_
_entity_poly.entity_id
_entity_poly.type
_entity_poly.pdbx_seq_one_letter_code
_entity_poly.pdbx_strand_id
1 'polypeptide(L)'
;MGVIASGVVKGHADHVLISGHDGGTGASQWTGIKKAGLLWELGLAETHQTLVANDLCGRTALQTDGQLKTGKDVAIAALLGAKEFGFSTAPPITPGEPEHVINFFFMLAEEVREIMSQLGFRTLNEMVGRSDMLEVDSEVVKKDEKLENIDLSLLLRPAADIRLEAAQYCIQKQDHGLDMALDQQLIELSSTVLERGLSVYIETPIFNVNRAVGTMLSHELTKRYHLAGLAKDTIHIKLKGSARQSLVAILFRGILLELEDDNNDYVGKGLSGGKIVVYHPRESHFDPKENIVIGNVALYVLDT
;
A
#
# COMPACT_ATOMS: atom_id res chain seq x y z
N MET A 1 -14.51 6.00 7.85
CA MET A 1 -13.28 5.63 7.09
C MET A 1 -12.02 6.27 7.66
N GLY A 2 -12.07 7.53 8.13
CA GLY A 2 -10.87 8.30 8.48
C GLY A 2 -10.04 7.73 9.64
N VAL A 3 -10.69 7.09 10.63
CA VAL A 3 -9.99 6.42 11.75
C VAL A 3 -9.11 5.27 11.25
N ILE A 4 -9.62 4.47 10.32
CA ILE A 4 -8.89 3.35 9.72
C ILE A 4 -7.73 3.90 8.89
N ALA A 5 -7.98 4.91 8.05
CA ALA A 5 -6.93 5.56 7.25
C ALA A 5 -5.79 6.11 8.13
N SER A 6 -6.12 6.72 9.27
CA SER A 6 -5.10 7.19 10.23
C SER A 6 -4.25 6.04 10.76
N GLY A 7 -4.86 4.88 11.05
CA GLY A 7 -4.12 3.66 11.42
C GLY A 7 -3.21 3.16 10.30
N VAL A 8 -3.70 3.15 9.06
CA VAL A 8 -2.95 2.74 7.87
C VAL A 8 -1.72 3.62 7.64
N VAL A 9 -1.86 4.95 7.75
CA VAL A 9 -0.75 5.89 7.59
C VAL A 9 0.25 5.80 8.75
N LYS A 10 -0.22 5.57 9.98
CA LYS A 10 0.66 5.26 11.13
C LYS A 10 1.37 3.91 10.96
N GLY A 11 0.79 2.99 10.20
CA GLY A 11 1.40 1.76 9.71
C GLY A 11 2.39 1.94 8.55
N HIS A 12 2.81 3.19 8.28
CA HIS A 12 3.78 3.56 7.25
C HIS A 12 3.30 3.40 5.79
N ALA A 13 2.00 3.36 5.52
CA ALA A 13 1.52 3.37 4.14
C ALA A 13 1.87 4.69 3.42
N ASP A 14 2.41 4.59 2.20
CA ASP A 14 2.69 5.74 1.34
C ASP A 14 1.44 6.23 0.59
N HIS A 15 0.49 5.33 0.29
CA HIS A 15 -0.74 5.64 -0.42
C HIS A 15 -1.96 5.08 0.33
N VAL A 16 -3.07 5.82 0.28
CA VAL A 16 -4.38 5.36 0.74
C VAL A 16 -5.38 5.59 -0.38
N LEU A 17 -5.93 4.51 -0.93
CA LEU A 17 -6.97 4.54 -1.96
C LEU A 17 -8.36 4.44 -1.32
N ILE A 18 -9.23 5.38 -1.64
CA ILE A 18 -10.65 5.33 -1.32
C ILE A 18 -11.41 4.93 -2.58
N SER A 19 -12.03 3.75 -2.55
CA SER A 19 -12.85 3.24 -3.66
C SER A 19 -14.33 3.41 -3.39
N GLY A 20 -15.03 4.01 -4.35
CA GLY A 20 -16.48 4.16 -4.32
C GLY A 20 -17.23 2.83 -4.50
N HIS A 21 -18.47 2.78 -4.01
CA HIS A 21 -19.36 1.62 -4.17
C HIS A 21 -19.71 1.29 -5.64
N ASP A 22 -19.43 2.20 -6.55
CA ASP A 22 -19.73 2.16 -7.98
C ASP A 22 -18.57 1.59 -8.82
N GLY A 23 -17.50 1.12 -8.17
CA GLY A 23 -16.39 0.43 -8.82
C GLY A 23 -16.82 -0.76 -9.70
N GLY A 24 -16.09 -0.96 -10.80
CA GLY A 24 -16.31 -2.10 -11.71
C GLY A 24 -15.79 -3.41 -11.12
N THR A 25 -16.42 -4.54 -11.48
CA THR A 25 -15.95 -5.88 -11.10
C THR A 25 -16.22 -6.88 -12.22
N GLY A 26 -15.26 -7.79 -12.45
CA GLY A 26 -15.41 -8.87 -13.42
C GLY A 26 -16.35 -9.99 -12.94
N ALA A 27 -16.47 -10.19 -11.62
CA ALA A 27 -17.36 -11.16 -11.01
C ALA A 27 -17.65 -10.80 -9.55
N SER A 28 -18.92 -10.56 -9.19
CA SER A 28 -19.35 -10.33 -7.81
C SER A 28 -20.82 -10.71 -7.62
N GLN A 29 -21.21 -10.99 -6.37
CA GLN A 29 -22.62 -11.19 -6.04
C GLN A 29 -23.41 -9.89 -6.24
N TRP A 30 -24.59 -10.01 -6.86
CA TRP A 30 -25.46 -8.86 -7.14
C TRP A 30 -25.82 -8.06 -5.88
N THR A 31 -26.04 -8.75 -4.76
CA THR A 31 -26.31 -8.11 -3.46
C THR A 31 -25.13 -7.26 -2.98
N GLY A 32 -23.90 -7.72 -3.19
CA GLY A 32 -22.69 -6.96 -2.91
C GLY A 32 -22.64 -5.67 -3.73
N ILE A 33 -22.83 -5.78 -5.05
CA ILE A 33 -22.82 -4.63 -5.97
C ILE A 33 -23.88 -3.58 -5.60
N LYS A 34 -25.06 -4.01 -5.12
CA LYS A 34 -26.18 -3.09 -4.86
C LYS A 34 -26.27 -2.58 -3.43
N LYS A 35 -25.61 -3.22 -2.45
CA LYS A 35 -25.83 -2.94 -1.02
C LYS A 35 -24.57 -2.74 -0.20
N ALA A 36 -23.38 -2.99 -0.75
CA ALA A 36 -22.13 -2.79 -0.04
C ALA A 36 -21.41 -1.53 -0.53
N GLY A 37 -20.76 -0.82 0.40
CA GLY A 37 -20.00 0.39 0.11
C GLY A 37 -20.80 1.68 0.28
N LEU A 38 -20.08 2.80 0.15
CA LEU A 38 -20.62 4.16 0.17
C LEU A 38 -20.01 4.95 -1.00
N LEU A 39 -20.54 6.15 -1.21
CA LEU A 39 -20.03 7.12 -2.18
C LEU A 39 -18.57 7.48 -1.86
N TRP A 40 -17.72 7.57 -2.88
CA TRP A 40 -16.31 7.88 -2.69
C TRP A 40 -16.13 9.29 -2.12
N GLU A 41 -17.03 10.23 -2.45
CA GLU A 41 -17.01 11.61 -1.97
C GLU A 41 -17.05 11.68 -0.45
N LEU A 42 -17.92 10.87 0.17
CA LEU A 42 -18.03 10.79 1.63
C LEU A 42 -16.78 10.18 2.26
N GLY A 43 -16.31 9.06 1.71
CA GLY A 43 -15.14 8.36 2.23
C GLY A 43 -13.85 9.17 2.08
N LEU A 44 -13.71 9.88 0.97
CA LEU A 44 -12.57 10.72 0.62
C LEU A 44 -12.51 11.95 1.51
N ALA A 45 -13.60 12.71 1.61
CA ALA A 45 -13.65 13.90 2.46
C ALA A 45 -13.40 13.55 3.93
N GLU A 46 -14.07 12.52 4.46
CA GLU A 46 -13.87 12.08 5.86
C GLU A 46 -12.41 11.65 6.11
N THR A 47 -11.81 10.96 5.14
CA THR A 47 -10.42 10.51 5.24
C THR A 47 -9.46 11.70 5.22
N HIS A 48 -9.61 12.61 4.26
CA HIS A 48 -8.78 13.81 4.14
C HIS A 48 -8.86 14.66 5.40
N GLN A 49 -10.06 15.00 5.84
CA GLN A 49 -10.32 15.76 7.06
C GLN A 49 -9.70 15.09 8.30
N THR A 50 -9.83 13.77 8.44
CA THR A 50 -9.26 13.04 9.59
C THR A 50 -7.73 13.02 9.56
N LEU A 51 -7.13 12.82 8.38
CA LEU A 51 -5.67 12.83 8.25
C LEU A 51 -5.08 14.21 8.51
N VAL A 52 -5.76 15.28 8.06
CA VAL A 52 -5.36 16.66 8.38
C VAL A 52 -5.50 16.93 9.89
N ALA A 53 -6.61 16.51 10.51
CA ALA A 53 -6.83 16.65 11.95
C ALA A 53 -5.73 15.98 12.79
N ASN A 54 -5.19 14.85 12.32
CA ASN A 54 -4.16 14.07 12.99
C ASN A 54 -2.72 14.41 12.54
N ASP A 55 -2.53 15.41 11.68
CA ASP A 55 -1.22 15.79 11.12
C ASP A 55 -0.50 14.64 10.38
N LEU A 56 -1.28 13.85 9.62
CA LEU A 56 -0.82 12.68 8.88
C LEU A 56 -0.87 12.85 7.36
N CYS A 57 -1.65 13.81 6.85
CA CYS A 57 -1.87 13.99 5.42
C CYS A 57 -0.56 14.33 4.66
N GLY A 58 0.40 14.98 5.32
CA GLY A 58 1.72 15.27 4.74
C GLY A 58 2.55 14.04 4.37
N ARG A 59 2.21 12.84 4.87
CA ARG A 59 3.00 11.61 4.76
C ARG A 59 2.42 10.57 3.78
N THR A 60 1.23 10.80 3.25
CA THR A 60 0.58 9.83 2.35
C THR A 60 -0.15 10.53 1.22
N ALA A 61 -0.12 9.93 0.02
CA ALA A 61 -0.96 10.38 -1.08
C ALA A 61 -2.35 9.73 -0.98
N LEU A 62 -3.39 10.55 -0.94
CA LEU A 62 -4.77 10.09 -1.07
C LEU A 62 -5.10 9.87 -2.54
N GLN A 63 -5.61 8.68 -2.83
CA GLN A 63 -6.11 8.31 -4.15
C GLN A 63 -7.62 8.07 -4.07
N THR A 64 -8.33 8.28 -5.17
CA THR A 64 -9.73 7.88 -5.27
C THR A 64 -10.06 7.23 -6.61
N ASP A 65 -10.96 6.26 -6.59
CA ASP A 65 -11.60 5.72 -7.78
C ASP A 65 -13.09 5.45 -7.52
N GLY A 66 -13.83 5.15 -8.58
CA GLY A 66 -15.29 5.02 -8.55
C GLY A 66 -15.94 5.79 -9.69
N GLN A 67 -16.05 5.12 -10.85
CA GLN A 67 -16.68 5.65 -12.08
C GLN A 67 -16.29 7.08 -12.48
N LEU A 68 -15.08 7.55 -12.16
CA LEU A 68 -14.57 8.83 -12.66
C LEU A 68 -14.52 8.77 -14.19
N LYS A 69 -15.18 9.73 -14.85
CA LYS A 69 -15.35 9.74 -16.30
C LYS A 69 -14.95 11.06 -16.94
N THR A 70 -15.02 12.15 -16.18
CA THR A 70 -14.87 13.52 -16.68
C THR A 70 -13.82 14.29 -15.91
N GLY A 71 -13.32 15.38 -16.50
CA GLY A 71 -12.42 16.31 -15.83
C GLY A 71 -13.09 16.98 -14.63
N LYS A 72 -14.42 17.19 -14.69
CA LYS A 72 -15.21 17.63 -13.53
C LYS A 72 -15.14 16.66 -12.35
N ASP A 73 -15.24 15.36 -12.58
CA ASP A 73 -15.15 14.35 -11.50
C ASP A 73 -13.77 14.42 -10.82
N VAL A 74 -12.71 14.56 -11.62
CA VAL A 74 -11.33 14.73 -11.14
C VAL A 74 -11.16 16.01 -10.35
N ALA A 75 -11.72 17.13 -10.84
CA ALA A 75 -11.66 18.41 -10.15
C ALA A 75 -12.37 18.34 -8.79
N ILE A 76 -13.57 17.75 -8.72
CA ILE A 76 -14.30 17.56 -7.46
C ILE A 76 -13.49 16.66 -6.51
N ALA A 77 -12.97 15.54 -6.99
CA ALA A 77 -12.12 14.66 -6.19
C ALA A 77 -10.88 15.37 -5.64
N ALA A 78 -10.23 16.23 -6.44
CA ALA A 78 -9.12 17.05 -5.98
C ALA A 78 -9.55 17.99 -4.85
N LEU A 79 -10.63 18.75 -5.05
CA LEU A 79 -11.17 19.68 -4.06
C LEU A 79 -11.56 18.99 -2.75
N LEU A 80 -12.01 17.73 -2.81
CA LEU A 80 -12.31 16.89 -1.64
C LEU A 80 -11.07 16.23 -0.98
N GLY A 81 -9.87 16.36 -1.57
CA GLY A 81 -8.61 15.96 -0.95
C GLY A 81 -7.82 14.86 -1.65
N ALA A 82 -8.26 14.36 -2.81
CA ALA A 82 -7.49 13.38 -3.59
C ALA A 82 -6.34 14.05 -4.35
N LYS A 83 -5.22 13.34 -4.45
CA LYS A 83 -4.05 13.74 -5.27
C LYS A 83 -3.90 12.88 -6.52
N GLU A 84 -4.39 11.64 -6.47
CA GLU A 84 -4.29 10.67 -7.56
C GLU A 84 -5.66 10.06 -7.83
N PHE A 85 -5.91 9.71 -9.09
CA PHE A 85 -7.25 9.31 -9.57
C PHE A 85 -7.15 8.00 -10.35
N GLY A 86 -7.93 7.01 -9.93
CA GLY A 86 -7.98 5.70 -10.57
C GLY A 86 -9.09 5.62 -11.62
N PHE A 87 -8.75 5.10 -12.79
CA PHE A 87 -9.68 4.87 -13.90
C PHE A 87 -9.66 3.41 -14.30
N SER A 88 -10.78 2.71 -14.08
CA SER A 88 -10.90 1.29 -14.41
C SER A 88 -11.86 1.05 -15.59
N THR A 89 -13.07 1.63 -15.55
CA THR A 89 -14.12 1.30 -16.53
C THR A 89 -14.14 2.24 -17.74
N ALA A 90 -13.76 3.51 -17.58
CA ALA A 90 -13.80 4.47 -18.69
C ALA A 90 -12.76 4.19 -19.79
N PRO A 91 -11.48 3.87 -19.48
CA PRO A 91 -10.48 3.62 -20.52
C PRO A 91 -10.79 2.41 -21.42
N PRO A 92 -11.26 1.25 -20.91
CA PRO A 92 -11.61 0.09 -21.75
C PRO A 92 -12.80 0.29 -22.70
N ILE A 93 -13.61 1.36 -22.54
CA ILE A 93 -14.73 1.66 -23.44
C ILE A 93 -14.22 2.26 -24.76
N THR A 94 -12.98 2.77 -24.78
CA THR A 94 -12.32 3.17 -26.01
C THR A 94 -11.85 1.94 -26.81
N PRO A 95 -11.86 1.97 -28.16
CA PRO A 95 -11.44 0.82 -28.96
C PRO A 95 -10.02 0.39 -28.55
N GLY A 96 -9.77 -0.91 -28.40
CA GLY A 96 -8.64 -1.47 -27.63
C GLY A 96 -7.20 -1.17 -28.08
N GLU A 97 -6.98 -0.16 -28.91
CA GLU A 97 -5.65 0.35 -29.28
C GLU A 97 -5.11 1.31 -28.20
N PRO A 98 -3.81 1.22 -27.83
CA PRO A 98 -3.19 2.09 -26.83
C PRO A 98 -3.40 3.59 -27.06
N GLU A 99 -3.47 4.02 -28.33
CA GLU A 99 -3.65 5.42 -28.72
C GLU A 99 -4.96 6.01 -28.21
N HIS A 100 -6.03 5.21 -28.12
CA HIS A 100 -7.30 5.74 -27.63
C HIS A 100 -7.28 5.99 -26.12
N VAL A 101 -6.57 5.16 -25.36
CA VAL A 101 -6.35 5.39 -23.92
C VAL A 101 -5.54 6.67 -23.71
N ILE A 102 -4.50 6.88 -24.53
CA ILE A 102 -3.69 8.11 -24.51
C ILE A 102 -4.58 9.33 -24.79
N ASN A 103 -5.38 9.29 -25.85
CA ASN A 103 -6.28 10.40 -26.22
C ASN A 103 -7.33 10.68 -25.13
N PHE A 104 -7.89 9.64 -24.50
CA PHE A 104 -8.80 9.79 -23.37
C PHE A 104 -8.17 10.61 -22.24
N PHE A 105 -6.96 10.25 -21.82
CA PHE A 105 -6.26 10.98 -20.75
C PHE A 105 -5.85 12.40 -21.16
N PHE A 106 -5.53 12.64 -22.44
CA PHE A 106 -5.28 14.00 -22.93
C PHE A 106 -6.51 14.89 -22.83
N MET A 107 -7.66 14.43 -23.32
CA MET A 107 -8.92 15.17 -23.25
C MET A 107 -9.36 15.41 -21.79
N LEU A 108 -9.26 14.37 -20.95
CA LEU A 108 -9.53 14.48 -19.52
C LEU A 108 -8.65 15.56 -18.87
N ALA A 109 -7.34 15.55 -19.16
CA ALA A 109 -6.41 16.52 -18.61
C ALA A 109 -6.63 17.94 -19.15
N GLU A 110 -7.09 18.10 -20.40
CA GLU A 110 -7.52 19.40 -20.95
C GLU A 110 -8.72 19.95 -20.19
N GLU A 111 -9.77 19.15 -19.99
CA GLU A 111 -10.95 19.55 -19.24
C GLU A 111 -10.60 19.96 -17.79
N VAL A 112 -9.74 19.19 -17.12
CA VAL A 112 -9.23 19.54 -15.78
C VAL A 112 -8.50 20.88 -15.80
N ARG A 113 -7.65 21.15 -16.80
CA ARG A 113 -6.92 22.43 -16.92
C ARG A 113 -7.87 23.61 -17.18
N GLU A 114 -8.92 23.41 -17.96
CA GLU A 114 -9.95 24.43 -18.18
C GLU A 114 -10.65 24.79 -16.87
N ILE A 115 -11.08 23.78 -16.10
CA ILE A 115 -11.72 23.98 -14.79
C ILE A 115 -10.74 24.65 -13.80
N MET A 116 -9.49 24.19 -13.74
CA MET A 116 -8.43 24.82 -12.94
C MET A 116 -8.30 26.31 -13.26
N SER A 117 -8.25 26.65 -14.55
CA SER A 117 -8.14 28.04 -14.99
C SER A 117 -9.36 28.87 -14.61
N GLN A 118 -10.57 28.31 -14.67
CA GLN A 118 -11.80 29.01 -14.27
C GLN A 118 -11.85 29.28 -12.77
N LEU A 119 -11.34 28.34 -11.96
CA LEU A 119 -11.24 28.47 -10.50
C LEU A 119 -10.02 29.29 -10.04
N GLY A 120 -9.12 29.64 -10.95
CA GLY A 120 -7.93 30.44 -10.66
C GLY A 120 -6.72 29.67 -10.12
N PHE A 121 -6.70 28.35 -10.27
CA PHE A 121 -5.59 27.49 -9.85
C PHE A 121 -4.57 27.27 -10.97
N ARG A 122 -3.28 27.28 -10.63
CA ARG A 122 -2.20 27.01 -11.59
C ARG A 122 -1.75 25.55 -11.57
N THR A 123 -1.88 24.89 -10.42
CA THR A 123 -1.47 23.50 -10.23
C THR A 123 -2.54 22.70 -9.51
N LEU A 124 -2.60 21.39 -9.77
CA LEU A 124 -3.55 20.51 -9.10
C LEU A 124 -3.35 20.50 -7.57
N ASN A 125 -2.09 20.61 -7.11
CA ASN A 125 -1.79 20.66 -5.67
C ASN A 125 -2.46 21.85 -4.96
N GLU A 126 -2.66 22.98 -5.65
CA GLU A 126 -3.37 24.14 -5.08
C GLU A 126 -4.87 23.88 -4.88
N MET A 127 -5.44 22.91 -5.62
CA MET A 127 -6.83 22.49 -5.48
C MET A 127 -7.04 21.50 -4.33
N VAL A 128 -6.01 20.72 -3.97
CA VAL A 128 -6.19 19.59 -3.05
C VAL A 128 -6.74 20.05 -1.71
N GLY A 129 -7.94 19.59 -1.36
CA GLY A 129 -8.61 19.93 -0.09
C GLY A 129 -9.28 21.30 -0.05
N ARG A 130 -9.37 22.02 -1.18
CA ARG A 130 -10.10 23.29 -1.32
C ARG A 130 -11.61 23.09 -1.45
N SER A 131 -12.22 22.38 -0.51
CA SER A 131 -13.66 22.15 -0.52
C SER A 131 -14.49 23.43 -0.35
N ASP A 132 -13.86 24.54 0.05
CA ASP A 132 -14.44 25.89 0.02
C ASP A 132 -14.82 26.38 -1.40
N MET A 133 -14.31 25.73 -2.45
CA MET A 133 -14.65 26.01 -3.85
C MET A 133 -15.86 25.22 -4.35
N LEU A 134 -16.47 24.40 -3.50
CA LEU A 134 -17.64 23.59 -3.82
C LEU A 134 -18.88 24.14 -3.12
N GLU A 135 -20.00 24.20 -3.84
CA GLU A 135 -21.30 24.58 -3.29
C GLU A 135 -22.41 23.63 -3.75
N VAL A 136 -23.50 23.58 -2.98
CA VAL A 136 -24.68 22.80 -3.33
C VAL A 136 -25.48 23.54 -4.40
N ASP A 137 -25.78 22.86 -5.50
CA ASP A 137 -26.65 23.40 -6.53
C ASP A 137 -28.10 23.49 -6.02
N SER A 138 -28.51 24.70 -5.65
CA SER A 138 -29.85 24.97 -5.12
C SER A 138 -30.97 24.65 -6.12
N GLU A 139 -30.70 24.70 -7.43
CA GLU A 139 -31.70 24.40 -8.45
C GLU A 139 -31.96 22.91 -8.59
N VAL A 140 -30.96 22.07 -8.31
CA VAL A 140 -31.14 20.61 -8.24
C VAL A 140 -31.98 20.23 -7.02
N VAL A 141 -31.66 20.78 -5.85
CA VAL A 141 -32.39 20.48 -4.61
C VAL A 141 -33.87 20.90 -4.70
N LYS A 142 -34.16 22.07 -5.28
CA LYS A 142 -35.55 22.54 -5.46
C LYS A 142 -36.39 21.67 -6.40
N LYS A 143 -35.75 20.93 -7.33
CA LYS A 143 -36.45 20.12 -8.34
C LYS A 143 -36.85 18.73 -7.83
N ASP A 144 -36.27 18.25 -6.74
CA ASP A 144 -36.57 16.92 -6.19
C ASP A 144 -36.78 17.01 -4.67
N GLU A 145 -38.03 16.87 -4.26
CA GLU A 145 -38.47 16.88 -2.86
C GLU A 145 -37.72 15.84 -2.00
N LYS A 146 -37.18 14.77 -2.60
CA LYS A 146 -36.39 13.76 -1.86
C LYS A 146 -35.04 14.29 -1.40
N LEU A 147 -34.55 15.38 -1.99
CA LEU A 147 -33.25 15.97 -1.68
C LEU A 147 -33.35 17.06 -0.61
N GLU A 148 -34.56 17.48 -0.21
CA GLU A 148 -34.80 18.61 0.71
C GLU A 148 -34.03 18.50 2.03
N ASN A 149 -33.82 17.28 2.52
CA ASN A 149 -33.18 17.01 3.81
C ASN A 149 -31.71 16.56 3.70
N ILE A 150 -31.10 16.63 2.52
CA ILE A 150 -29.69 16.26 2.34
C ILE A 150 -28.80 17.40 2.82
N ASP A 151 -28.00 17.15 3.85
CA ASP A 151 -27.00 18.07 4.37
C ASP A 151 -25.59 17.63 3.94
N LEU A 152 -24.93 18.45 3.11
CA LEU A 152 -23.56 18.23 2.64
C LEU A 152 -22.53 19.09 3.40
N SER A 153 -22.93 19.80 4.46
CA SER A 153 -22.06 20.72 5.21
C SER A 153 -20.79 20.03 5.74
N LEU A 154 -20.90 18.79 6.20
CA LEU A 154 -19.76 18.01 6.70
C LEU A 154 -18.77 17.64 5.58
N LEU A 155 -19.29 17.34 4.39
CA LEU A 155 -18.46 17.02 3.21
C LEU A 155 -17.75 18.26 2.67
N LEU A 156 -18.45 19.40 2.68
CA LEU A 156 -17.94 20.68 2.18
C LEU A 156 -17.08 21.45 3.20
N ARG A 157 -16.91 20.93 4.42
CA ARG A 157 -16.06 21.57 5.42
C ARG A 157 -14.59 21.55 4.97
N PRO A 158 -13.92 22.72 4.84
CA PRO A 158 -12.50 22.79 4.52
C PRO A 158 -11.66 22.10 5.58
N ALA A 159 -10.77 21.19 5.16
CA ALA A 159 -9.91 20.49 6.10
C ALA A 159 -8.89 21.44 6.75
N ALA A 160 -8.50 22.51 6.04
CA ALA A 160 -7.64 23.58 6.55
C ALA A 160 -8.22 24.25 7.83
N ASP A 161 -9.55 24.34 7.95
CA ASP A 161 -10.22 24.91 9.12
C ASP A 161 -10.14 24.00 10.36
N ILE A 162 -9.77 22.72 10.18
CA ILE A 162 -9.64 21.75 11.26
C ILE A 162 -8.29 21.92 11.97
N ARG A 163 -7.23 22.21 11.21
CA ARG A 163 -5.87 22.41 11.75
C ARG A 163 -5.06 23.34 10.83
N LEU A 164 -4.88 24.59 11.29
CA LEU A 164 -4.37 25.75 10.52
C LEU A 164 -2.95 25.60 9.92
N GLU A 165 -2.18 24.59 10.34
CA GLU A 165 -0.78 24.37 9.91
C GLU A 165 -0.53 22.96 9.35
N ALA A 166 -1.56 22.10 9.33
CA ALA A 166 -1.39 20.75 8.81
C ALA A 166 -1.33 20.76 7.28
N ALA A 167 -0.40 19.98 6.74
CA ALA A 167 -0.30 19.78 5.29
C ALA A 167 -1.62 19.22 4.74
N GLN A 168 -2.08 19.77 3.61
CA GLN A 168 -3.32 19.35 2.95
C GLN A 168 -3.10 18.22 1.93
N TYR A 169 -1.83 17.90 1.62
CA TYR A 169 -1.45 16.85 0.69
C TYR A 169 -0.06 16.30 1.04
N CYS A 170 0.30 15.17 0.43
CA CYS A 170 1.61 14.53 0.63
C CYS A 170 2.77 15.44 0.21
N ILE A 171 3.62 15.80 1.17
CA ILE A 171 4.82 16.65 1.01
C ILE A 171 6.12 15.94 1.39
N GLN A 172 6.04 14.76 2.03
CA GLN A 172 7.21 13.97 2.42
C GLN A 172 6.92 12.48 2.27
N LYS A 173 7.99 11.71 2.05
CA LYS A 173 7.93 10.24 2.02
C LYS A 173 7.88 9.68 3.43
N GLN A 174 7.35 8.47 3.58
CA GLN A 174 7.44 7.73 4.83
C GLN A 174 8.88 7.28 5.08
N ASP A 175 9.34 7.39 6.32
CA ASP A 175 10.51 6.65 6.79
C ASP A 175 10.07 5.24 7.19
N HIS A 176 10.61 4.24 6.51
CA HIS A 176 10.31 2.82 6.73
C HIS A 176 11.33 2.12 7.64
N GLY A 177 12.40 2.81 8.06
CA GLY A 177 13.43 2.27 8.95
C GLY A 177 14.22 1.09 8.39
N LEU A 178 14.27 0.93 7.06
CA LEU A 178 14.94 -0.20 6.39
C LEU A 178 16.46 -0.19 6.56
N ASP A 179 17.05 0.95 6.90
CA ASP A 179 18.48 1.08 7.19
C ASP A 179 18.90 0.33 8.47
N MET A 180 17.95 0.07 9.37
CA MET A 180 18.16 -0.68 10.62
C MET A 180 17.82 -2.17 10.50
N ALA A 181 17.40 -2.63 9.32
CA ALA A 181 17.03 -4.03 9.12
C ALA A 181 18.27 -4.94 9.19
N LEU A 182 18.14 -6.11 9.81
CA LEU A 182 19.22 -7.11 9.88
C LEU A 182 19.71 -7.51 8.49
N ASP A 183 18.84 -7.46 7.48
CA ASP A 183 19.20 -7.74 6.10
C ASP A 183 20.30 -6.83 5.55
N GLN A 184 20.47 -5.60 6.03
CA GLN A 184 21.58 -4.75 5.59
C GLN A 184 22.93 -5.43 5.84
N GLN A 185 23.08 -6.03 7.04
CA GLN A 185 24.25 -6.81 7.40
C GLN A 185 24.34 -8.10 6.56
N LEU A 186 23.22 -8.80 6.35
CA LEU A 186 23.20 -10.04 5.55
C LEU A 186 23.59 -9.79 4.09
N ILE A 187 23.17 -8.66 3.51
CA ILE A 187 23.52 -8.23 2.16
C ILE A 187 25.01 -7.92 2.08
N GLU A 188 25.56 -7.17 3.04
CA GLU A 188 26.99 -6.84 3.09
C GLU A 188 27.85 -8.11 3.15
N LEU A 189 27.50 -9.04 4.05
CA LEU A 189 28.17 -10.33 4.20
C LEU A 189 28.02 -11.24 2.97
N SER A 190 26.98 -11.04 2.17
CA SER A 190 26.71 -11.79 0.93
C SER A 190 27.28 -11.14 -0.33
N SER A 191 28.03 -10.03 -0.21
CA SER A 191 28.60 -9.29 -1.35
C SER A 191 29.37 -10.17 -2.34
N THR A 192 30.15 -11.13 -1.85
CA THR A 192 30.90 -12.08 -2.69
C THR A 192 30.02 -12.98 -3.55
N VAL A 193 28.86 -13.39 -3.01
CA VAL A 193 27.85 -14.13 -3.77
C VAL A 193 27.26 -13.22 -4.83
N LEU A 194 26.88 -12.01 -4.44
CA LEU A 194 26.20 -11.05 -5.29
C LEU A 194 27.06 -10.52 -6.44
N GLU A 195 28.39 -10.58 -6.33
CA GLU A 195 29.34 -10.14 -7.36
C GLU A 195 29.92 -11.29 -8.18
N ARG A 196 30.19 -12.44 -7.55
CA ARG A 196 30.98 -13.53 -8.14
C ARG A 196 30.28 -14.88 -8.14
N GLY A 197 29.11 -15.01 -7.53
CA GLY A 197 28.37 -16.27 -7.41
C GLY A 197 29.06 -17.31 -6.52
N LEU A 198 29.96 -16.89 -5.63
CA LEU A 198 30.64 -17.78 -4.69
C LEU A 198 29.73 -18.08 -3.49
N SER A 199 29.80 -19.30 -2.98
CA SER A 199 29.01 -19.69 -1.81
C SER A 199 29.51 -19.01 -0.53
N VAL A 200 28.59 -18.68 0.37
CA VAL A 200 28.87 -18.09 1.68
C VAL A 200 28.09 -18.81 2.79
N TYR A 201 28.74 -18.92 3.94
CA TYR A 201 28.11 -19.33 5.20
C TYR A 201 28.13 -18.14 6.17
N ILE A 202 26.97 -17.79 6.72
CA ILE A 202 26.78 -16.66 7.62
C ILE A 202 26.13 -17.19 8.90
N GLU A 203 26.73 -16.88 10.05
CA GLU A 203 26.14 -17.20 11.35
C GLU A 203 26.00 -15.91 12.18
N THR A 204 24.78 -15.61 12.63
CA THR A 204 24.50 -14.38 13.37
C THR A 204 23.35 -14.57 14.38
N PRO A 205 23.35 -13.87 15.52
CA PRO A 205 22.19 -13.86 16.40
C PRO A 205 20.99 -13.19 15.73
N ILE A 206 19.78 -13.59 16.15
CA ILE A 206 18.52 -12.94 15.82
C ILE A 206 17.72 -12.70 17.11
N PHE A 207 16.99 -11.59 17.13
CA PHE A 207 16.14 -11.20 18.25
C PHE A 207 14.71 -10.93 17.77
N ASN A 208 13.75 -11.02 18.69
CA ASN A 208 12.33 -10.84 18.39
C ASN A 208 11.95 -9.39 17.99
N VAL A 209 12.92 -8.49 17.82
CA VAL A 209 12.74 -7.17 17.19
C VAL A 209 12.98 -7.22 15.68
N ASN A 210 13.75 -8.20 15.19
CA ASN A 210 14.09 -8.36 13.78
C ASN A 210 12.90 -8.98 13.03
N ARG A 211 12.36 -8.24 12.07
CA ARG A 211 11.22 -8.63 11.22
C ARG A 211 11.67 -8.85 9.79
N ALA A 212 10.95 -9.69 9.05
CA ALA A 212 11.16 -9.88 7.61
C ALA A 212 12.61 -10.25 7.23
N VAL A 213 13.31 -10.97 8.11
CA VAL A 213 14.72 -11.28 7.92
C VAL A 213 14.90 -12.20 6.71
N GLY A 214 15.81 -11.84 5.81
CA GLY A 214 16.11 -12.53 4.56
C GLY A 214 15.33 -12.00 3.35
N THR A 215 14.31 -11.16 3.53
CA THR A 215 13.47 -10.65 2.43
C THR A 215 14.22 -9.64 1.55
N MET A 216 15.00 -8.72 2.12
CA MET A 216 15.75 -7.75 1.32
C MET A 216 16.96 -8.40 0.65
N LEU A 217 17.62 -9.35 1.31
CA LEU A 217 18.65 -10.16 0.66
C LEU A 217 18.09 -10.94 -0.53
N SER A 218 16.90 -11.52 -0.35
CA SER A 218 16.17 -12.21 -1.42
C SER A 218 15.90 -11.26 -2.61
N HIS A 219 15.43 -10.04 -2.33
CA HIS A 219 15.24 -8.99 -3.35
C HIS A 219 16.54 -8.68 -4.12
N GLU A 220 17.66 -8.47 -3.43
CA GLU A 220 18.94 -8.17 -4.08
C GLU A 220 19.41 -9.31 -4.98
N LEU A 221 19.15 -10.57 -4.59
CA LEU A 221 19.44 -11.72 -5.43
C LEU A 221 18.53 -11.79 -6.66
N THR A 222 17.22 -11.65 -6.49
CA THR A 222 16.27 -11.67 -7.62
C THR A 222 16.57 -10.54 -8.61
N LYS A 223 16.98 -9.36 -8.13
CA LYS A 223 17.35 -8.23 -8.99
C LYS A 223 18.55 -8.52 -9.89
N ARG A 224 19.52 -9.31 -9.41
CA ARG A 224 20.76 -9.64 -10.14
C ARG A 224 20.65 -10.90 -10.99
N TYR A 225 20.03 -11.94 -10.45
CA TYR A 225 19.98 -13.27 -11.06
C TYR A 225 18.65 -13.58 -11.74
N HIS A 226 17.67 -12.68 -11.63
CA HIS A 226 16.32 -12.86 -12.18
C HIS A 226 15.75 -14.24 -11.84
N LEU A 227 15.00 -14.88 -12.73
CA LEU A 227 14.44 -16.21 -12.49
C LEU A 227 15.47 -17.35 -12.54
N ALA A 228 16.68 -17.12 -13.04
CA ALA A 228 17.70 -18.16 -13.14
C ALA A 228 18.17 -18.63 -11.75
N GLY A 229 18.20 -17.71 -10.80
CA GLY A 229 18.58 -18.00 -9.42
C GLY A 229 20.04 -18.37 -9.26
N LEU A 230 20.35 -18.87 -8.06
CA LEU A 230 21.65 -19.43 -7.73
C LEU A 230 21.56 -20.96 -7.61
N ALA A 231 22.75 -21.60 -7.62
CA ALA A 231 22.84 -22.99 -7.22
C ALA A 231 22.27 -23.18 -5.81
N LYS A 232 21.77 -24.39 -5.55
CA LYS A 232 21.13 -24.70 -4.27
C LYS A 232 22.11 -24.45 -3.11
N ASP A 233 21.61 -23.84 -2.04
CA ASP A 233 22.35 -23.58 -0.80
C ASP A 233 23.64 -22.75 -1.01
N THR A 234 23.66 -21.88 -2.04
CA THR A 234 24.80 -20.97 -2.29
C THR A 234 24.99 -20.00 -1.13
N ILE A 235 23.89 -19.42 -0.62
CA ILE A 235 23.91 -18.64 0.62
C ILE A 235 23.31 -19.50 1.72
N HIS A 236 24.10 -19.82 2.74
CA HIS A 236 23.64 -20.49 3.94
C HIS A 236 23.70 -19.54 5.13
N ILE A 237 22.55 -19.19 5.67
CA ILE A 237 22.40 -18.31 6.83
C ILE A 237 21.93 -19.16 8.01
N LYS A 238 22.70 -19.16 9.09
CA LYS A 238 22.31 -19.73 10.37
C LYS A 238 22.03 -18.60 11.37
N LEU A 239 20.79 -18.56 11.84
CA LEU A 239 20.30 -17.62 12.84
C LEU A 239 20.15 -18.35 14.18
N LYS A 240 20.52 -17.66 15.27
CA LYS A 240 20.39 -18.18 16.64
C LYS A 240 19.55 -17.23 17.50
N GLY A 241 18.49 -17.75 18.10
CA GLY A 241 17.57 -17.01 18.96
C GLY A 241 16.17 -16.85 18.34
N SER A 242 15.28 -16.15 19.03
CA SER A 242 13.87 -16.02 18.61
C SER A 242 13.67 -14.93 17.55
N ALA A 243 12.99 -15.28 16.47
CA ALA A 243 12.71 -14.38 15.35
C ALA A 243 11.26 -13.88 15.34
N ARG A 244 11.05 -12.63 14.86
CA ARG A 244 9.71 -12.02 14.83
C ARG A 244 8.91 -12.46 13.60
N GLN A 245 7.89 -11.68 13.25
CA GLN A 245 6.98 -11.98 12.15
C GLN A 245 7.66 -11.94 10.79
N SER A 246 7.15 -12.77 9.89
CA SER A 246 7.53 -12.79 8.46
C SER A 246 8.98 -13.15 8.21
N LEU A 247 9.63 -13.91 9.10
CA LEU A 247 10.93 -14.50 8.82
C LEU A 247 10.88 -15.17 7.44
N VAL A 248 11.83 -14.80 6.58
CA VAL A 248 12.02 -15.41 5.27
C VAL A 248 10.80 -15.22 4.36
N ALA A 249 10.18 -14.03 4.42
CA ALA A 249 9.14 -13.71 3.45
C ALA A 249 9.75 -13.55 2.04
N ILE A 250 9.15 -14.21 1.05
CA ILE A 250 9.56 -14.17 -0.37
C ILE A 250 11.03 -14.59 -0.57
N LEU A 251 11.43 -15.74 -0.02
CA LEU A 251 12.81 -16.23 -0.15
C LEU A 251 13.08 -16.89 -1.49
N PHE A 252 14.11 -16.40 -2.17
CA PHE A 252 14.48 -16.80 -3.50
C PHE A 252 15.42 -18.02 -3.54
N ARG A 253 15.40 -18.73 -4.68
CA ARG A 253 16.18 -19.95 -4.89
C ARG A 253 17.68 -19.72 -4.74
N GLY A 254 18.31 -20.60 -3.94
CA GLY A 254 19.74 -20.59 -3.66
C GLY A 254 20.09 -20.07 -2.26
N ILE A 255 19.10 -19.60 -1.50
CA ILE A 255 19.25 -19.26 -0.08
C ILE A 255 18.71 -20.42 0.77
N LEU A 256 19.53 -20.87 1.72
CA LEU A 256 19.16 -21.72 2.84
C LEU A 256 19.22 -20.88 4.12
N LEU A 257 18.09 -20.74 4.79
CA LEU A 257 18.03 -20.12 6.11
C LEU A 257 17.69 -21.16 7.17
N GLU A 258 18.60 -21.34 8.12
CA GLU A 258 18.43 -22.13 9.32
C GLU A 258 18.18 -21.21 10.50
N LEU A 259 17.17 -21.52 11.30
CA LEU A 259 16.88 -20.88 12.57
C LEU A 259 16.97 -21.92 13.68
N GLU A 260 17.91 -21.72 14.60
CA GLU A 260 18.01 -22.44 15.86
C GLU A 260 17.31 -21.61 16.94
N ASP A 261 16.24 -22.16 17.52
CA ASP A 261 15.23 -21.58 18.44
C ASP A 261 13.83 -21.45 17.79
N ASP A 262 13.04 -20.42 18.14
CA ASP A 262 11.64 -20.28 17.72
C ASP A 262 11.39 -19.08 16.78
N ASN A 263 10.27 -19.13 16.05
CA ASN A 263 9.76 -17.98 15.30
C ASN A 263 8.29 -17.69 15.58
N ASN A 264 7.92 -16.41 15.53
CA ASN A 264 6.53 -15.96 15.52
C ASN A 264 5.77 -16.27 14.19
N ASP A 265 4.68 -15.56 13.90
CA ASP A 265 3.81 -15.80 12.75
C ASP A 265 4.48 -15.53 11.38
N TYR A 266 3.88 -16.08 10.32
CA TYR A 266 4.20 -15.84 8.90
C TYR A 266 5.57 -16.33 8.42
N VAL A 267 6.12 -17.37 9.06
CA VAL A 267 7.34 -18.04 8.58
C VAL A 267 7.18 -18.45 7.12
N GLY A 268 8.11 -18.02 6.26
CA GLY A 268 8.12 -18.42 4.85
C GLY A 268 6.90 -17.95 4.06
N LYS A 269 6.26 -16.83 4.45
CA LYS A 269 5.19 -16.20 3.66
C LYS A 269 5.70 -15.88 2.25
N GLY A 270 5.01 -16.32 1.20
CA GLY A 270 5.44 -16.04 -0.17
C GLY A 270 6.68 -16.79 -0.62
N LEU A 271 7.09 -17.87 0.05
CA LEU A 271 8.33 -18.61 -0.26
C LEU A 271 8.40 -18.96 -1.75
N SER A 272 9.52 -18.67 -2.41
CA SER A 272 9.72 -18.75 -3.86
C SER A 272 11.04 -19.46 -4.21
N GLY A 273 11.11 -20.74 -3.86
CA GLY A 273 12.25 -21.62 -4.18
C GLY A 273 13.42 -21.61 -3.19
N GLY A 274 13.42 -20.74 -2.18
CA GLY A 274 14.35 -20.79 -1.05
C GLY A 274 14.06 -21.93 -0.08
N LYS A 275 15.02 -22.27 0.80
CA LYS A 275 14.85 -23.31 1.83
C LYS A 275 14.92 -22.70 3.22
N ILE A 276 13.95 -23.07 4.07
CA ILE A 276 13.92 -22.70 5.48
C ILE A 276 13.94 -23.95 6.36
N VAL A 277 14.70 -23.91 7.45
CA VAL A 277 14.74 -24.95 8.48
C VAL A 277 14.65 -24.27 9.84
N VAL A 278 13.68 -24.67 10.67
CA VAL A 278 13.54 -24.14 12.03
C VAL A 278 13.57 -25.31 13.00
N TYR A 279 14.39 -25.22 14.05
CA TYR A 279 14.54 -26.28 15.04
C TYR A 279 14.92 -25.72 16.41
N HIS A 280 14.49 -26.41 17.47
CA HIS A 280 14.89 -26.07 18.83
C HIS A 280 16.41 -26.23 19.05
N PRO A 281 17.02 -25.47 19.97
CA PRO A 281 18.43 -25.62 20.30
C PRO A 281 18.77 -27.04 20.73
N ARG A 282 19.98 -27.49 20.42
CA ARG A 282 20.42 -28.87 20.75
C ARG A 282 20.41 -29.16 22.26
N GLU A 283 20.51 -28.12 23.07
CA GLU A 283 20.53 -28.19 24.53
C GLU A 283 19.12 -28.30 25.15
N SER A 284 18.06 -28.20 24.34
CA SER A 284 16.68 -28.31 24.81
C SER A 284 16.37 -29.69 25.38
N HIS A 285 15.83 -29.71 26.61
CA HIS A 285 15.49 -30.95 27.33
C HIS A 285 14.04 -31.41 27.16
N PHE A 286 13.24 -30.73 26.34
CA PHE A 286 11.83 -31.07 26.07
C PHE A 286 11.67 -31.83 24.74
N ASP A 287 10.56 -32.54 24.58
CA ASP A 287 10.22 -33.19 23.31
C ASP A 287 9.84 -32.12 22.26
N PRO A 288 10.57 -32.00 21.13
CA PRO A 288 10.25 -31.05 20.08
C PRO A 288 8.85 -31.21 19.48
N LYS A 289 8.24 -32.40 19.56
CA LYS A 289 6.91 -32.68 19.00
C LYS A 289 5.77 -32.08 19.80
N GLU A 290 5.99 -31.88 21.10
CA GLU A 290 5.00 -31.37 22.03
C GLU A 290 5.11 -29.84 22.23
N ASN A 291 6.04 -29.19 21.53
CA ASN A 291 6.36 -27.78 21.70
C ASN A 291 6.31 -27.03 20.36
N ILE A 292 5.79 -25.81 20.41
CA ILE A 292 5.61 -24.95 19.24
C ILE A 292 6.96 -24.31 18.88
N VAL A 293 7.38 -24.47 17.63
CA VAL A 293 8.61 -23.88 17.09
C VAL A 293 8.35 -22.73 16.11
N ILE A 294 7.16 -22.69 15.51
CA ILE A 294 6.73 -21.63 14.59
C ILE A 294 5.30 -21.16 14.89
N GLY A 295 5.03 -19.88 14.68
CA GLY A 295 3.71 -19.28 14.85
C GLY A 295 2.73 -19.55 13.70
N ASN A 296 1.66 -18.75 13.64
CA ASN A 296 0.53 -18.97 12.75
C ASN A 296 0.82 -18.58 11.29
N VAL A 297 -0.02 -19.06 10.38
CA VAL A 297 -0.06 -18.63 8.96
C VAL A 297 1.30 -18.78 8.25
N ALA A 298 2.04 -19.82 8.64
CA ALA A 298 3.27 -20.22 7.95
C ALA A 298 2.97 -20.60 6.49
N LEU A 299 3.92 -20.32 5.59
CA LEU A 299 3.85 -20.64 4.16
C LEU A 299 2.62 -20.06 3.44
N TYR A 300 2.09 -18.94 3.92
CA TYR A 300 0.98 -18.25 3.26
C TYR A 300 1.37 -17.79 1.86
N VAL A 301 0.63 -18.26 0.85
CA VAL A 301 0.90 -18.07 -0.59
C VAL A 301 2.25 -18.69 -0.98
N LEU A 302 2.31 -20.02 -0.96
CA LEU A 302 3.47 -20.76 -1.45
C LEU A 302 3.43 -20.83 -2.99
N ASP A 303 4.50 -20.39 -3.63
CA ASP A 303 4.72 -20.59 -5.08
C ASP A 303 5.79 -21.69 -5.24
N THR A 304 5.38 -22.83 -5.80
CA THR A 304 6.20 -24.05 -5.91
C THR A 304 6.86 -24.18 -7.27
#